data_AF-A0A5C3NDY3-F1
#
_entry.id   AF-A0A5C3NDY3-F1
#
_cell.length_a   1.000
_cell.length_b   1.000
_cell.length_c   1.000
_cell.angle_alpha   90.00
_cell.angle_beta   90.00
_cell.angle_gamma   90.00
#
_symmetry.space_group_name_H-M   'P 1'
#
loop_
_entity.id
_entity.type
_entity.pdbx_description
1 polymer ?
#
loop_
_entity_poly.entity_id
_entity_poly.type
_entity_poly.pdbx_seq_one_letter_code
_entity_poly.pdbx_strand_id
1 'polypeptide(L)'
;MHCLQQGEPSRRLAGARLLSLLVDLTSIVYFDAAAFTNAVFARLIAQDGLAFSDFLSILPDSLAAATFRLALCRKFLATSSSVDSARIPSASKPQNRIQPRARRRGGQTGEDVPQNPKPAETNAAPDIIVSKFALPPSKEILQLVQRPHDRRIQGSALELSKVKFDMVLTYGKLQGGLPYEDRDADWPKILQDGTLRESVDSVIGTRHGETDQQAESCLCMKQAVLSVLGA
;
A
#
# COMPACT_ATOMS: atom_id res chain seq x y z
N MET A 1 -14.00 4.09 -6.14
CA MET A 1 -13.61 4.08 -7.55
C MET A 1 -14.81 3.72 -8.42
N HIS A 2 -15.70 4.67 -8.64
CA HIS A 2 -16.88 4.43 -9.47
C HIS A 2 -16.52 4.08 -10.92
N CYS A 3 -15.43 4.65 -11.46
CA CYS A 3 -15.03 4.45 -12.85
C CYS A 3 -14.74 2.97 -13.19
N LEU A 4 -14.23 2.17 -12.25
CA LEU A 4 -13.92 0.76 -12.50
C LEU A 4 -15.17 -0.14 -12.48
N GLN A 5 -16.24 0.32 -11.85
CA GLN A 5 -17.52 -0.40 -11.73
C GLN A 5 -18.56 0.09 -12.75
N GLN A 6 -18.18 0.94 -13.71
CA GLN A 6 -19.12 1.41 -14.72
C GLN A 6 -19.48 0.26 -15.67
N GLY A 7 -20.77 0.11 -15.96
CA GLY A 7 -21.25 -0.88 -16.93
C GLY A 7 -20.78 -0.58 -18.36
N GLU A 8 -20.44 0.67 -18.65
CA GLU A 8 -19.91 1.07 -19.96
C GLU A 8 -18.39 0.76 -20.05
N PRO A 9 -17.95 -0.10 -20.98
CA PRO A 9 -16.55 -0.55 -21.06
C PRO A 9 -15.58 0.58 -21.40
N SER A 10 -16.02 1.57 -22.17
CA SER A 10 -15.24 2.76 -22.56
C SER A 10 -14.79 3.56 -21.33
N ARG A 11 -15.70 3.81 -20.39
CA ARG A 11 -15.42 4.58 -19.18
C ARG A 11 -14.59 3.79 -18.18
N ARG A 12 -14.80 2.47 -18.11
CA ARG A 12 -13.95 1.58 -17.31
C ARG A 12 -12.50 1.62 -17.80
N LEU A 13 -12.28 1.56 -19.12
CA LEU A 13 -10.96 1.69 -19.72
C LEU A 13 -10.34 3.06 -19.44
N ALA A 14 -11.12 4.15 -19.57
CA ALA A 14 -10.65 5.49 -19.24
C ALA A 14 -10.23 5.61 -17.75
N GLY A 15 -11.02 5.02 -16.85
CA GLY A 15 -10.70 4.96 -15.42
C GLY A 15 -9.40 4.20 -15.13
N ALA A 16 -9.21 3.05 -15.76
CA ALA A 16 -7.98 2.26 -15.65
C ALA A 16 -6.75 3.02 -16.16
N ARG A 17 -6.88 3.71 -17.31
CA ARG A 17 -5.81 4.55 -17.87
C ARG A 17 -5.46 5.72 -16.96
N LEU A 18 -6.46 6.43 -16.42
CA LEU A 18 -6.24 7.53 -15.49
C LEU A 18 -5.52 7.07 -14.23
N LEU A 19 -5.94 5.93 -13.68
CA LEU A 19 -5.29 5.33 -12.52
C LEU A 19 -3.84 4.94 -12.83
N SER A 20 -3.58 4.33 -13.98
CA SER A 20 -2.23 3.97 -14.43
C SER A 20 -1.33 5.21 -14.50
N LEU A 21 -1.83 6.30 -15.09
CA LEU A 21 -1.12 7.58 -15.12
C LEU A 21 -0.84 8.13 -13.71
N LEU A 22 -1.82 8.09 -12.80
CA LEU A 22 -1.62 8.53 -11.41
C LEU A 22 -0.56 7.69 -10.69
N VAL A 23 -0.51 6.38 -10.96
CA VAL A 23 0.50 5.49 -10.41
C VAL A 23 1.87 5.79 -10.99
N ASP A 24 1.99 6.05 -12.29
CA ASP A 24 3.26 6.45 -12.89
C ASP A 24 3.75 7.79 -12.34
N LEU A 25 2.83 8.74 -12.05
CA LEU A 25 3.16 10.01 -11.39
C LEU A 25 3.74 9.83 -9.98
N THR A 26 3.51 8.68 -9.32
CA THR A 26 4.13 8.39 -8.01
C THR A 26 5.65 8.23 -8.08
N SER A 27 6.21 8.05 -9.29
CA SER A 27 7.66 8.02 -9.50
C SER A 27 8.31 9.41 -9.51
N ILE A 28 7.51 10.48 -9.53
CA ILE A 28 7.99 11.86 -9.59
C ILE A 28 8.28 12.39 -8.18
N VAL A 29 9.39 13.12 -8.05
CA VAL A 29 9.91 13.67 -6.79
C VAL A 29 8.99 14.71 -6.12
N TYR A 30 7.93 15.18 -6.77
CA TYR A 30 7.01 16.16 -6.17
C TYR A 30 5.65 15.56 -5.79
N PHE A 31 5.54 14.23 -5.78
CA PHE A 31 4.29 13.55 -5.53
C PHE A 31 4.34 12.75 -4.23
N ASP A 32 3.48 13.03 -3.25
CA ASP A 32 3.39 12.25 -2.01
C ASP A 32 2.73 10.88 -2.27
N ALA A 33 3.58 9.89 -2.55
CA ALA A 33 3.13 8.56 -2.92
C ALA A 33 2.52 7.79 -1.72
N ALA A 34 2.92 8.14 -0.50
CA ALA A 34 2.34 7.56 0.72
C ALA A 34 0.92 8.07 0.94
N ALA A 35 0.68 9.39 0.84
CA ALA A 35 -0.66 9.97 0.92
C ALA A 35 -1.58 9.43 -0.19
N PHE A 36 -1.06 9.29 -1.41
CA PHE A 36 -1.81 8.69 -2.51
C PHE A 36 -2.18 7.22 -2.25
N THR A 37 -1.20 6.39 -1.86
CA THR A 37 -1.44 4.99 -1.45
C THR A 37 -2.50 4.91 -0.36
N ASN A 38 -2.44 5.83 0.61
CA ASN A 38 -3.41 5.89 1.70
C ASN A 38 -4.82 6.22 1.22
N ALA A 39 -4.96 7.20 0.33
CA ALA A 39 -6.24 7.61 -0.25
C ALA A 39 -6.86 6.51 -1.13
N VAL A 40 -6.04 5.83 -1.95
CA VAL A 40 -6.48 4.71 -2.78
C VAL A 40 -6.91 3.54 -1.90
N PHE A 41 -6.10 3.17 -0.91
CA PHE A 41 -6.43 2.11 0.05
C PHE A 41 -7.75 2.39 0.78
N ALA A 42 -7.91 3.59 1.35
CA ALA A 42 -9.14 3.96 2.06
C ALA A 42 -10.37 3.85 1.15
N ARG A 43 -10.26 4.24 -0.12
CA ARG A 43 -11.33 4.12 -1.10
C ARG A 43 -11.62 2.67 -1.51
N LEU A 44 -10.59 1.82 -1.59
CA LEU A 44 -10.75 0.39 -1.90
C LEU A 44 -11.50 -0.31 -0.77
N ILE A 45 -11.09 -0.09 0.48
CA ILE A 45 -11.74 -0.69 1.64
C ILE A 45 -13.17 -0.17 1.85
N ALA A 46 -13.44 1.11 1.53
CA ALA A 46 -14.78 1.67 1.64
C ALA A 46 -15.78 1.14 0.59
N GLN A 47 -15.30 0.45 -0.47
CA GLN A 47 -16.16 -0.15 -1.47
C GLN A 47 -16.34 -1.64 -1.19
N ASP A 48 -17.41 -2.00 -0.49
CA ASP A 48 -17.82 -3.36 -0.11
C ASP A 48 -18.09 -4.36 -1.28
N GLY A 49 -17.57 -4.12 -2.48
CA GLY A 49 -17.88 -4.94 -3.65
C GLY A 49 -16.83 -5.03 -4.74
N LEU A 50 -15.69 -4.34 -4.65
CA LEU A 50 -14.55 -4.61 -5.52
C LEU A 50 -13.57 -5.47 -4.74
N ALA A 51 -13.27 -6.66 -5.25
CA ALA A 51 -12.16 -7.43 -4.75
C ALA A 51 -10.89 -6.58 -4.96
N PHE A 52 -10.19 -6.27 -3.87
CA PHE A 52 -8.93 -5.55 -3.89
C PHE A 52 -7.95 -6.14 -4.92
N SER A 53 -7.97 -7.46 -5.10
CA SER A 53 -7.24 -8.22 -6.11
C SER A 53 -7.61 -7.87 -7.55
N ASP A 54 -8.90 -7.63 -7.85
CA ASP A 54 -9.32 -7.18 -9.18
C ASP A 54 -8.68 -5.84 -9.51
N PHE A 55 -8.62 -4.93 -8.53
CA PHE A 55 -7.93 -3.66 -8.71
C PHE A 55 -6.43 -3.84 -9.01
N LEU A 56 -5.73 -4.71 -8.27
CA LEU A 56 -4.31 -4.98 -8.50
C LEU A 56 -4.03 -5.53 -9.91
N SER A 57 -4.98 -6.33 -10.45
CA SER A 57 -4.89 -6.93 -11.78
C SER A 57 -5.02 -5.92 -12.93
N ILE A 58 -5.66 -4.78 -12.68
CA ILE A 58 -5.83 -3.71 -13.67
C ILE A 58 -4.58 -2.83 -13.78
N LEU A 59 -3.73 -2.83 -12.74
CA LEU A 59 -2.51 -2.03 -12.73
C LEU A 59 -1.53 -2.51 -13.82
N PRO A 60 -0.84 -1.59 -14.51
CA PRO A 60 0.09 -1.94 -15.57
C PRO A 60 1.30 -2.72 -15.00
N ASP A 61 2.03 -3.43 -15.86
CA ASP A 61 3.27 -4.12 -15.48
C ASP A 61 4.48 -3.16 -15.61
N SER A 62 4.38 -1.98 -14.98
CA SER A 62 5.48 -1.01 -14.88
C SER A 62 6.17 -1.11 -13.51
N LEU A 63 7.41 -0.64 -13.40
CA LEU A 63 8.15 -0.63 -12.12
C LEU A 63 7.43 0.22 -11.06
N ALA A 64 6.92 1.39 -11.45
CA ALA A 64 6.13 2.26 -10.58
C ALA A 64 4.84 1.56 -10.11
N ALA A 65 4.16 0.85 -11.00
CA ALA A 65 2.97 0.11 -10.65
C ALA A 65 3.26 -1.11 -9.77
N ALA A 66 4.35 -1.83 -9.99
CA ALA A 66 4.77 -2.93 -9.14
C ALA A 66 5.12 -2.45 -7.72
N THR A 67 5.87 -1.36 -7.56
CA THR A 67 6.17 -0.78 -6.24
C THR A 67 4.91 -0.28 -5.53
N PHE A 68 4.01 0.38 -6.25
CA PHE A 68 2.72 0.82 -5.73
C PHE A 68 1.82 -0.36 -5.31
N ARG A 69 1.74 -1.41 -6.14
CA ARG A 69 1.01 -2.65 -5.86
C ARG A 69 1.53 -3.31 -4.59
N LEU A 70 2.85 -3.41 -4.44
CA LEU A 70 3.50 -3.93 -3.23
C LEU A 70 3.15 -3.10 -1.99
N ALA A 71 3.20 -1.77 -2.09
CA ALA A 71 2.84 -0.87 -0.99
C ALA A 71 1.38 -1.03 -0.56
N LEU A 72 0.47 -1.20 -1.52
CA LEU A 72 -0.94 -1.48 -1.27
C LEU A 72 -1.14 -2.84 -0.59
N CYS A 73 -0.52 -3.91 -1.10
CA CYS A 73 -0.63 -5.25 -0.51
C CYS A 73 -0.11 -5.26 0.93
N ARG A 74 1.06 -4.64 1.17
CA ARG A 74 1.62 -4.47 2.52
C ARG A 74 0.64 -3.76 3.45
N LYS A 75 0.05 -2.66 2.99
CA LYS A 75 -0.92 -1.89 3.77
C LYS A 75 -2.18 -2.70 4.08
N PHE A 76 -2.68 -3.46 3.10
CA PHE A 76 -3.83 -4.35 3.26
C PHE A 76 -3.58 -5.40 4.34
N LEU A 77 -2.47 -6.12 4.26
CA LEU A 77 -2.09 -7.16 5.22
C LEU A 77 -1.73 -6.61 6.61
N ALA A 78 -1.19 -5.39 6.68
CA ALA A 78 -0.92 -4.74 7.96
C ALA A 78 -2.22 -4.32 8.66
N THR A 79 -3.13 -3.67 7.93
CA THR A 79 -4.41 -3.19 8.49
C THR A 79 -5.28 -4.35 8.97
N SER A 80 -5.25 -5.46 8.24
CA SER A 80 -6.00 -6.66 8.57
C SER A 80 -5.62 -7.22 9.95
N SER A 81 -4.37 -7.05 10.39
CA SER A 81 -3.91 -7.54 11.70
C SER A 81 -4.26 -6.64 12.90
N SER A 82 -4.58 -5.36 12.67
CA SER A 82 -4.69 -4.36 13.75
C SER A 82 -6.11 -4.14 14.27
N VAL A 83 -7.08 -4.93 13.82
CA VAL A 83 -8.51 -4.70 14.08
C VAL A 83 -8.88 -4.87 15.56
N ASP A 84 -8.03 -5.52 16.37
CA ASP A 84 -8.23 -5.64 17.82
C ASP A 84 -7.86 -4.38 18.62
N SER A 85 -7.25 -3.34 18.02
CA SER A 85 -6.83 -2.13 18.75
C SER A 85 -7.61 -0.85 18.42
N ALA A 86 -8.49 -0.85 17.40
CA ALA A 86 -9.05 0.38 16.86
C ALA A 86 -10.57 0.37 16.59
N ARG A 87 -11.36 -0.31 17.43
CA ARG A 87 -12.79 0.02 17.61
C ARG A 87 -13.03 1.08 18.68
N ILE A 88 -12.04 1.92 18.96
CA ILE A 88 -12.38 3.28 19.35
C ILE A 88 -12.55 4.01 18.02
N PRO A 89 -13.75 4.47 17.65
CA PRO A 89 -13.86 5.42 16.56
C PRO A 89 -12.99 6.60 16.97
N SER A 90 -11.80 6.71 16.41
CA SER A 90 -11.13 7.98 16.30
C SER A 90 -12.00 8.76 15.31
N ALA A 91 -13.13 9.26 15.83
CA ALA A 91 -13.56 10.58 15.52
C ALA A 91 -12.27 11.39 15.55
N SER A 92 -11.76 11.71 14.35
CA SER A 92 -10.86 12.81 14.15
C SER A 92 -11.51 13.92 14.95
N LYS A 93 -11.01 14.16 16.17
CA LYS A 93 -11.40 15.34 16.94
C LYS A 93 -11.21 16.45 15.92
N PRO A 94 -12.27 17.11 15.44
CA PRO A 94 -12.12 18.15 14.43
C PRO A 94 -11.09 19.07 15.04
N GLN A 95 -9.90 19.08 14.42
CA GLN A 95 -8.76 19.79 14.93
C GLN A 95 -9.25 21.22 15.00
N ASN A 96 -9.51 21.65 16.23
CA ASN A 96 -10.33 22.82 16.52
C ASN A 96 -9.63 23.96 15.79
N ARG A 97 -10.13 24.33 14.61
CA ARG A 97 -9.56 25.41 13.82
C ARG A 97 -9.60 26.58 14.78
N ILE A 98 -8.43 26.99 15.24
CA ILE A 98 -8.28 28.20 16.03
C ILE A 98 -8.87 29.27 15.13
N GLN A 99 -10.10 29.69 15.43
CA GLN A 99 -10.70 30.79 14.69
C GLN A 99 -9.74 31.97 14.85
N PRO A 100 -9.34 32.63 13.76
CA PRO A 100 -8.49 33.81 13.85
C PRO A 100 -9.24 34.84 14.70
N ARG A 101 -8.86 34.95 15.97
CA ARG A 101 -9.45 35.90 16.91
C ARG A 101 -8.90 37.27 16.52
N ALA A 102 -9.75 38.11 15.96
CA ALA A 102 -9.43 39.49 15.65
C ALA A 102 -8.92 40.18 16.93
N ARG A 103 -7.60 40.42 17.02
CA ARG A 103 -6.98 41.18 18.10
C ARG A 103 -7.46 42.62 17.97
N ARG A 104 -8.35 43.06 18.86
CA ARG A 104 -8.68 44.48 18.99
C ARG A 104 -7.41 45.23 19.38
N ARG A 105 -7.00 46.15 18.52
CA ARG A 105 -5.96 47.16 18.75
C ARG A 105 -6.50 48.14 19.79
N GLY A 106 -6.26 47.86 21.07
CA GLY A 106 -6.51 48.79 22.18
C GLY A 106 -5.16 49.27 22.69
N GLY A 107 -4.89 50.57 22.53
CA GLY A 107 -3.59 51.16 22.76
C GLY A 107 -3.16 51.16 24.22
N GLN A 108 -1.87 50.92 24.43
CA GLN A 108 -1.12 51.42 25.57
C GLN A 108 0.22 51.95 25.06
N THR A 109 0.33 53.26 25.13
CA THR A 109 1.56 54.03 25.18
C THR A 109 2.40 53.53 26.35
N GLY A 110 3.63 53.13 26.06
CA GLY A 110 4.62 52.70 27.04
C GLY A 110 5.90 52.37 26.32
N GLU A 111 6.80 53.34 26.29
CA GLU A 111 8.18 53.21 25.81
C GLU A 111 8.85 52.02 26.47
N ASP A 112 9.34 51.08 25.68
CA ASP A 112 10.71 50.58 25.85
C ASP A 112 11.16 49.82 24.59
N VAL A 113 12.26 50.32 24.03
CA VAL A 113 12.97 49.79 22.88
C VAL A 113 13.84 48.63 23.35
N PRO A 114 13.74 47.44 22.71
CA PRO A 114 14.98 46.89 22.17
C PRO A 114 14.83 46.26 20.78
N GLN A 115 15.72 46.72 19.90
CA GLN A 115 16.43 45.97 18.86
C GLN A 115 15.63 44.99 17.99
N ASN A 116 15.14 45.57 16.90
CA ASN A 116 15.14 45.06 15.52
C ASN A 116 15.79 43.66 15.31
N PRO A 117 15.01 42.56 15.31
CA PRO A 117 15.48 41.30 14.78
C PRO A 117 15.45 41.39 13.25
N LYS A 118 16.65 41.46 12.67
CA LYS A 118 16.92 41.34 11.23
C LYS A 118 16.14 40.12 10.68
N PRO A 119 15.27 40.27 9.67
CA PRO A 119 14.60 39.13 9.05
C PRO A 119 15.68 38.28 8.40
N ALA A 120 15.98 37.13 9.00
CA ALA A 120 16.80 36.13 8.36
C ALA A 120 15.98 35.60 7.18
N GLU A 121 16.27 36.12 5.98
CA GLU A 121 15.93 35.51 4.69
C GLU A 121 16.56 34.12 4.66
N THR A 122 15.92 33.19 5.34
CA THR A 122 16.24 31.79 5.28
C THR A 122 15.63 31.34 3.98
N ASN A 123 16.40 31.44 2.89
CA ASN A 123 16.16 30.74 1.64
C ASN A 123 16.23 29.23 1.95
N ALA A 124 15.22 28.71 2.65
CA ALA A 124 14.97 27.29 2.75
C ALA A 124 14.65 26.86 1.31
N ALA A 125 15.64 26.26 0.66
CA ALA A 125 15.42 25.58 -0.60
C ALA A 125 14.19 24.68 -0.42
N PRO A 126 13.26 24.64 -1.40
CA PRO A 126 12.06 23.85 -1.27
C PRO A 126 12.46 22.41 -0.94
N ASP A 127 12.01 21.90 0.21
CA ASP A 127 12.27 20.52 0.64
C ASP A 127 11.82 19.59 -0.49
N ILE A 128 12.80 19.02 -1.18
CA ILE A 128 12.57 18.06 -2.24
C ILE A 128 12.10 16.78 -1.54
N ILE A 129 10.79 16.55 -1.54
CA ILE A 129 10.17 15.36 -0.96
C ILE A 129 10.57 14.17 -1.84
N VAL A 130 11.71 13.53 -1.59
CA VAL A 130 12.11 12.33 -2.34
C VAL A 130 11.16 11.18 -1.97
N SER A 131 10.05 11.14 -2.67
CA SER A 131 9.00 10.16 -2.59
C SER A 131 9.42 8.93 -3.37
N LYS A 132 10.28 8.11 -2.77
CA LYS A 132 10.60 6.78 -3.29
C LYS A 132 10.01 5.75 -2.34
N PHE A 133 9.21 4.84 -2.87
CA PHE A 133 8.81 3.65 -2.12
C PHE A 133 10.05 2.81 -1.85
N ALA A 134 10.54 2.84 -0.61
CA ALA A 134 11.58 1.93 -0.19
C ALA A 134 11.03 0.50 -0.25
N LEU A 135 11.77 -0.38 -0.94
CA LEU A 135 11.40 -1.78 -1.02
C LEU A 135 11.57 -2.42 0.38
N PRO A 136 10.54 -3.09 0.93
CA PRO A 136 10.66 -3.73 2.23
C PRO A 136 11.65 -4.90 2.18
N PRO A 137 12.28 -5.26 3.31
CA PRO A 137 13.12 -6.44 3.38
C PRO A 137 12.29 -7.72 3.20
N SER A 138 12.90 -8.76 2.62
CA SER A 138 12.31 -10.07 2.33
C SER A 138 11.72 -10.74 3.58
N LYS A 139 12.37 -10.56 4.73
CA LYS A 139 11.88 -11.00 6.04
C LYS A 139 10.52 -10.41 6.39
N GLU A 140 10.29 -9.13 6.08
CA GLU A 140 8.99 -8.50 6.32
C GLU A 140 7.91 -9.09 5.38
N ILE A 141 8.26 -9.32 4.11
CA ILE A 141 7.36 -9.96 3.15
C ILE A 141 6.94 -11.35 3.65
N LEU A 142 7.89 -12.18 4.07
CA LEU A 142 7.60 -13.50 4.64
C LEU A 142 6.71 -13.41 5.87
N GLN A 143 7.01 -12.51 6.81
CA GLN A 143 6.19 -12.33 8.02
C GLN A 143 4.74 -11.95 7.68
N LEU A 144 4.52 -11.09 6.68
CA LEU A 144 3.18 -10.70 6.24
C LEU A 144 2.45 -11.85 5.52
N VAL A 145 3.15 -12.69 4.76
CA VAL A 145 2.59 -13.88 4.10
C VAL A 145 2.22 -14.96 5.11
N GLN A 146 3.11 -15.25 6.06
CA GLN A 146 2.92 -16.28 7.09
C GLN A 146 1.88 -15.88 8.13
N ARG A 147 1.58 -14.58 8.27
CA ARG A 147 0.65 -14.10 9.30
C ARG A 147 -0.72 -14.79 9.17
N PRO A 148 -1.23 -15.43 10.24
CA PRO A 148 -2.52 -16.09 10.20
C PRO A 148 -3.65 -15.10 9.91
N HIS A 149 -4.68 -15.59 9.23
CA HIS A 149 -5.86 -14.79 8.92
C HIS A 149 -6.74 -14.64 10.17
N ASP A 150 -6.98 -13.39 10.59
CA ASP A 150 -8.02 -13.11 11.57
C ASP A 150 -9.41 -13.18 10.89
N ARG A 151 -10.25 -14.11 11.35
CA ARG A 151 -11.61 -14.29 10.82
C ARG A 151 -12.52 -13.08 11.04
N ARG A 152 -12.10 -12.10 11.84
CA ARG A 152 -12.84 -10.86 12.11
C ARG A 152 -12.73 -9.82 10.99
N ILE A 153 -11.80 -9.98 10.06
CA ILE A 153 -11.57 -9.02 8.97
C ILE A 153 -12.67 -9.17 7.91
N GLN A 154 -13.25 -8.05 7.48
CA GLN A 154 -14.14 -8.00 6.32
C GLN A 154 -13.34 -8.35 5.05
N GLY A 155 -13.55 -9.55 4.53
CA GLY A 155 -12.92 -10.03 3.29
C GLY A 155 -13.06 -11.54 3.19
N SER A 156 -13.20 -12.06 1.97
CA SER A 156 -13.22 -13.51 1.79
C SER A 156 -11.83 -14.08 2.08
N ALA A 157 -11.80 -15.31 2.61
CA ALA A 157 -10.60 -16.10 2.79
C ALA A 157 -9.69 -16.10 1.54
N LEU A 158 -10.33 -16.28 0.38
CA LEU A 158 -9.73 -16.28 -0.94
C LEU A 158 -9.07 -14.94 -1.27
N GLU A 159 -9.73 -13.83 -0.94
CA GLU A 159 -9.22 -12.50 -1.25
C GLU A 159 -7.90 -12.22 -0.54
N LEU A 160 -7.81 -12.60 0.74
CA LEU A 160 -6.56 -12.49 1.47
C LEU A 160 -5.45 -13.34 0.84
N SER A 161 -5.77 -14.57 0.42
CA SER A 161 -4.81 -15.44 -0.27
C SER A 161 -4.32 -14.79 -1.56
N LYS A 162 -5.23 -14.26 -2.39
CA LYS A 162 -4.88 -13.53 -3.63
C LYS A 162 -3.92 -12.38 -3.36
N VAL A 163 -4.17 -11.57 -2.34
CA VAL A 163 -3.29 -10.43 -1.98
C VAL A 163 -1.92 -10.90 -1.52
N LYS A 164 -1.84 -11.98 -0.73
CA LYS A 164 -0.55 -12.57 -0.32
C LYS A 164 0.24 -13.08 -1.52
N PHE A 165 -0.41 -13.78 -2.44
CA PHE A 165 0.22 -14.27 -3.67
C PHE A 165 0.71 -13.13 -4.55
N ASP A 166 -0.14 -12.12 -4.77
CA ASP A 166 0.21 -10.95 -5.56
C ASP A 166 1.38 -10.18 -4.95
N MET A 167 1.44 -10.05 -3.61
CA MET A 167 2.58 -9.47 -2.90
C MET A 167 3.88 -10.22 -3.16
N VAL A 168 3.88 -11.55 -3.03
CA VAL A 168 5.06 -12.39 -3.25
C VAL A 168 5.53 -12.32 -4.70
N LEU A 169 4.61 -12.45 -5.65
CA LEU A 169 4.90 -12.39 -7.08
C LEU A 169 5.49 -11.03 -7.47
N THR A 170 4.85 -9.95 -7.01
CA THR A 170 5.28 -8.58 -7.28
C THR A 170 6.64 -8.31 -6.66
N TYR A 171 6.88 -8.77 -5.42
CA TYR A 171 8.18 -8.64 -4.76
C TYR A 171 9.28 -9.37 -5.53
N GLY A 172 9.04 -10.62 -5.94
CA GLY A 172 10.02 -11.40 -6.70
C GLY A 172 10.34 -10.77 -8.06
N LYS A 173 9.33 -10.25 -8.78
CA LYS A 173 9.53 -9.48 -10.02
C LYS A 173 10.39 -8.25 -9.80
N LEU A 174 10.11 -7.48 -8.73
CA LEU A 174 10.90 -6.30 -8.36
C LEU A 174 12.36 -6.68 -8.09
N GLN A 175 12.61 -7.72 -7.29
CA GLN A 175 13.96 -8.22 -7.01
C GLN A 175 14.69 -8.67 -8.29
N GLY A 176 13.98 -9.31 -9.22
CA GLY A 176 14.55 -9.74 -10.50
C GLY A 176 14.96 -8.57 -11.41
N GLY A 177 14.25 -7.43 -11.33
CA GLY A 177 14.52 -6.23 -12.12
C GLY A 177 15.62 -5.31 -11.55
N LEU A 178 16.02 -5.49 -10.29
CA LEU A 178 17.03 -4.66 -9.64
C LEU A 178 18.47 -5.09 -10.00
N PRO A 179 19.44 -4.15 -10.02
CA PRO A 179 20.87 -4.46 -10.03
C PRO A 179 21.26 -5.36 -8.85
N TYR A 180 22.29 -6.19 -9.01
CA TYR A 180 22.70 -7.15 -7.99
C TYR A 180 23.00 -6.51 -6.62
N GLU A 181 23.56 -5.30 -6.61
CA GLU A 181 23.93 -4.55 -5.40
C GLU A 181 22.71 -4.06 -4.60
N ASP A 182 21.59 -3.81 -5.28
CA ASP A 182 20.35 -3.30 -4.67
C ASP A 182 19.37 -4.42 -4.28
N ARG A 183 19.71 -5.68 -4.62
CA ARG A 183 18.85 -6.83 -4.29
C ARG A 183 18.92 -7.15 -2.81
N ASP A 184 17.80 -7.64 -2.30
CA ASP A 184 17.76 -8.19 -0.95
C ASP A 184 18.60 -9.48 -0.90
N ALA A 185 19.71 -9.44 -0.14
CA ALA A 185 20.66 -10.53 -0.04
C ALA A 185 20.09 -11.83 0.58
N ASP A 186 18.97 -11.73 1.31
CA ASP A 186 18.31 -12.88 1.92
C ASP A 186 17.25 -13.48 0.97
N TRP A 187 16.77 -12.73 -0.03
CA TRP A 187 15.74 -13.22 -0.96
C TRP A 187 16.14 -14.48 -1.74
N PRO A 188 17.34 -14.58 -2.35
CA PRO A 188 17.75 -15.82 -3.02
C PRO A 188 17.83 -17.02 -2.08
N LYS A 189 18.23 -16.81 -0.81
CA LYS A 189 18.31 -17.88 0.18
C LYS A 189 16.93 -18.42 0.52
N ILE A 190 15.97 -17.52 0.75
CA ILE A 190 14.55 -17.81 1.01
C ILE A 190 13.90 -18.61 -0.13
N LEU A 191 14.33 -18.39 -1.37
CA LEU A 191 13.87 -19.18 -2.51
C LEU A 191 14.51 -20.57 -2.55
N GLN A 192 15.81 -20.66 -2.27
CA GLN A 192 16.58 -21.91 -2.33
C GLN A 192 16.30 -22.87 -1.17
N ASP A 193 16.11 -22.34 0.04
CA ASP A 193 15.89 -23.14 1.25
C ASP A 193 14.45 -23.69 1.36
N GLY A 194 13.55 -23.28 0.45
CA GLY A 194 12.16 -23.71 0.43
C GLY A 194 11.27 -22.97 1.43
N THR A 195 11.79 -22.02 2.21
CA THR A 195 11.01 -21.27 3.21
C THR A 195 9.81 -20.56 2.57
N LEU A 196 9.99 -19.98 1.38
CA LEU A 196 8.88 -19.35 0.67
C LEU A 196 7.80 -20.36 0.28
N ARG A 197 8.21 -21.54 -0.21
CA ARG A 197 7.31 -22.62 -0.61
C ARG A 197 6.50 -23.11 0.59
N GLU A 198 7.15 -23.36 1.73
CA GLU A 198 6.48 -23.72 2.99
C GLU A 198 5.49 -22.63 3.45
N SER A 199 5.89 -21.37 3.32
CA SER A 199 5.03 -20.23 3.67
C SER A 199 3.79 -20.16 2.79
N VAL A 200 3.95 -20.33 1.47
CA VAL A 200 2.85 -20.40 0.51
C VAL A 200 1.93 -21.59 0.80
N ASP A 201 2.51 -22.74 1.13
CA ASP A 201 1.77 -23.96 1.44
C ASP A 201 0.93 -23.80 2.70
N SER A 202 1.46 -23.10 3.71
CA SER A 202 0.70 -22.79 4.93
C SER A 202 -0.52 -21.90 4.68
N VAL A 203 -0.45 -21.01 3.67
CA VAL A 203 -1.57 -20.12 3.29
C VAL A 203 -2.70 -20.90 2.63
N ILE A 204 -2.39 -22.00 1.94
CA ILE A 204 -3.36 -22.87 1.28
C ILE A 204 -3.88 -23.96 2.24
N GLY A 205 -3.02 -24.51 3.09
CA GLY A 205 -3.20 -25.83 3.69
C GLY A 205 -4.23 -25.98 4.81
N THR A 206 -5.00 -24.95 5.22
CA THR A 206 -5.77 -25.03 6.48
C THR A 206 -7.09 -24.24 6.47
N ARG A 207 -8.00 -24.52 5.54
CA ARG A 207 -9.37 -23.96 5.65
C ARG A 207 -10.44 -25.04 5.58
N HIS A 208 -10.90 -25.46 6.76
CA HIS A 208 -12.15 -26.22 6.88
C HIS A 208 -13.30 -25.36 6.38
N GLY A 209 -13.99 -25.82 5.32
CA GLY A 209 -15.15 -25.15 4.74
C GLY A 209 -14.88 -24.32 3.48
N GLU A 210 -13.69 -24.40 2.87
CA GLU A 210 -13.51 -23.88 1.51
C GLU A 210 -14.27 -24.74 0.50
N THR A 211 -14.85 -24.07 -0.50
CA THR A 211 -15.45 -24.75 -1.66
C THR A 211 -14.37 -25.34 -2.55
N ASP A 212 -14.65 -26.42 -3.27
CA ASP A 212 -13.70 -27.07 -4.19
C ASP A 212 -13.10 -26.06 -5.21
N GLN A 213 -13.92 -25.11 -5.67
CA GLN A 213 -13.49 -24.06 -6.60
C GLN A 213 -12.46 -23.10 -5.98
N GLN A 214 -12.57 -22.79 -4.69
CA GLN A 214 -11.60 -21.94 -3.99
C GLN A 214 -10.27 -22.68 -3.82
N ALA A 215 -10.32 -23.96 -3.47
CA ALA A 215 -9.14 -24.80 -3.32
C ALA A 215 -8.39 -24.90 -4.66
N GLU A 216 -9.10 -25.14 -5.77
CA GLU A 216 -8.52 -25.20 -7.11
C GLU A 216 -7.87 -23.86 -7.52
N SER A 217 -8.54 -22.74 -7.25
CA SER A 217 -7.99 -21.40 -7.52
C SER A 217 -6.70 -21.14 -6.71
N CYS A 218 -6.68 -21.51 -5.43
CA CYS A 218 -5.50 -21.40 -4.58
C CYS A 218 -4.33 -22.26 -5.09
N LEU A 219 -4.59 -23.49 -5.51
CA LEU A 219 -3.57 -24.38 -6.08
C LEU A 219 -2.99 -23.82 -7.38
N CYS A 220 -3.83 -23.27 -8.26
CA CYS A 220 -3.39 -22.63 -9.50
C CYS A 220 -2.49 -21.42 -9.21
N MET A 221 -2.86 -20.57 -8.24
CA MET A 221 -2.04 -19.42 -7.82
C MET A 221 -0.69 -19.85 -7.23
N LYS A 222 -0.65 -20.89 -6.40
CA LYS A 222 0.61 -21.45 -5.88
C LYS A 222 1.51 -21.92 -7.01
N GLN A 223 0.97 -22.69 -7.96
CA GLN A 223 1.77 -23.20 -9.06
C GLN A 223 2.33 -22.07 -9.92
N ALA A 224 1.53 -21.03 -10.17
CA ALA A 224 1.99 -19.83 -10.86
C ALA A 224 3.14 -19.14 -10.12
N VAL A 225 3.02 -18.92 -8.81
CA VAL A 225 4.07 -18.26 -8.01
C VAL A 225 5.36 -19.07 -7.99
N LEU A 226 5.30 -20.39 -7.76
CA LEU A 226 6.48 -21.25 -7.75
C LEU A 226 7.16 -21.31 -9.12
N SER A 227 6.37 -21.40 -10.20
CA SER A 227 6.90 -21.43 -11.57
C SER A 227 7.60 -20.13 -11.97
N VAL A 228 7.05 -18.97 -11.59
CA VAL A 228 7.61 -17.66 -11.95
C VAL A 228 8.88 -17.36 -11.15
N LEU A 229 8.94 -17.81 -9.89
CA LEU A 229 10.08 -17.55 -9.01
C LEU A 229 11.19 -18.60 -9.11
N GLY A 230 10.95 -19.70 -9.84
CA GLY A 230 11.91 -20.80 -9.95
C GLY A 230 12.16 -21.50 -8.62
N ALA A 231 11.12 -21.57 -7.76
CA ALA A 231 11.19 -22.10 -6.39
C ALA A 231 10.40 -23.40 -6.21
#